data_AF-A0A7J4QLP5-F1
#
_entry.id   AF-A0A7J4QLP5-F1
#
_cell.length_a   1.000
_cell.length_b   1.000
_cell.length_c   1.000
_cell.angle_alpha   90.00
_cell.angle_beta   90.00
_cell.angle_gamma   90.00
#
_symmetry.space_group_name_H-M   'P 1'
#
loop_
_entity.id
_entity.type
_entity.pdbx_description
1 polymer ?
#
loop_
_entity_poly.entity_id
_entity_poly.type
_entity_poly.pdbx_seq_one_letter_code
_entity_poly.pdbx_strand_id
1 'polypeptide(L)'
;AAAQPLVDIISTSFGAPGSLPVPGIDDATRVAVVDHGKIHTGAADNSPSPAIQDATAGPPWSIGIAGYAEGEDEQKETMSGSYPDIAADWTQNLPNHQDLDGYHDTSGTSFATPKTAGILSGVLETLRSTVGDDGAGAENERNGSLVLGLLDDAPYSITNADVRDALNRSAWYPSSSTWDPFSGTNPISPVAPCTQVGWGVVNMSNLEPIIGHLDGTSPLPDRPSDVVTCMDTNQQIREAYWGDGSEDEAALVPMQRAAERRW
;
A
#
# COMPACT_ATOMS: atom_id res chain seq x y z
N ALA A 1 6.44 -7.68 16.23
CA ALA A 1 5.31 -7.43 15.32
C ALA A 1 5.18 -8.55 14.29
N ALA A 2 6.23 -8.84 13.50
CA ALA A 2 6.21 -9.92 12.50
C ALA A 2 5.74 -11.30 13.03
N ALA A 3 6.23 -11.73 14.19
CA ALA A 3 5.83 -13.02 14.77
C ALA A 3 4.57 -12.97 15.67
N GLN A 4 3.84 -11.85 15.74
CA GLN A 4 2.64 -11.74 16.59
C GLN A 4 1.40 -12.16 15.79
N PRO A 5 0.69 -13.25 16.16
CA PRO A 5 -0.52 -13.68 15.46
C PRO A 5 -1.56 -12.56 15.29
N LEU A 6 -1.85 -11.80 16.35
CA LEU A 6 -2.91 -10.78 16.40
C LEU A 6 -2.72 -9.54 15.51
N VAL A 7 -1.70 -9.50 14.65
CA VAL A 7 -1.37 -8.31 13.83
C VAL A 7 -1.44 -8.68 12.36
N ASP A 8 -2.42 -8.20 11.61
CA ASP A 8 -2.47 -8.48 10.17
C ASP A 8 -1.66 -7.49 9.34
N ILE A 9 -1.59 -6.25 9.82
CA ILE A 9 -1.00 -5.13 9.10
C ILE A 9 0.04 -4.46 9.99
N ILE A 10 1.22 -4.22 9.42
CA ILE A 10 2.29 -3.43 10.03
C ILE A 10 2.39 -2.12 9.25
N SER A 11 2.29 -0.99 9.92
CA SER A 11 2.40 0.34 9.33
C SER A 11 3.66 1.05 9.85
N THR A 12 4.54 1.47 8.96
CA THR A 12 5.76 2.23 9.29
C THR A 12 5.68 3.66 8.75
N SER A 13 5.24 4.56 9.63
CA SER A 13 5.08 5.99 9.34
C SER A 13 6.34 6.82 9.60
N PHE A 14 7.52 6.23 9.36
CA PHE A 14 8.81 6.86 9.60
C PHE A 14 9.80 6.47 8.50
N GLY A 15 10.84 7.26 8.32
CA GLY A 15 11.88 7.02 7.32
C GLY A 15 12.97 8.06 7.46
N ALA A 16 14.09 7.87 6.75
CA ALA A 16 15.14 8.88 6.71
C ALA A 16 14.87 9.86 5.55
N PRO A 17 14.97 11.19 5.79
CA PRO A 17 14.80 12.18 4.74
C PRO A 17 15.70 11.89 3.54
N GLY A 18 15.16 12.08 2.33
CA GLY A 18 15.86 11.76 1.08
C GLY A 18 15.73 10.30 0.67
N SER A 19 14.85 9.55 1.34
CA SER A 19 14.75 8.08 1.22
C SER A 19 16.11 7.41 1.47
N LEU A 20 16.89 7.92 2.42
CA LEU A 20 18.17 7.30 2.73
C LEU A 20 17.92 5.89 3.28
N PRO A 21 18.54 4.84 2.71
CA PRO A 21 18.28 3.47 3.14
C PRO A 21 18.80 3.29 4.57
N VAL A 22 17.91 2.91 5.49
CA VAL A 22 18.23 2.54 6.86
C VAL A 22 18.16 1.02 6.98
N PRO A 23 19.30 0.32 7.16
CA PRO A 23 19.32 -1.14 7.18
C PRO A 23 18.46 -1.74 8.31
N GLY A 24 17.87 -2.90 8.03
CA GLY A 24 17.21 -3.77 9.02
C GLY A 24 15.71 -3.56 9.13
N ILE A 25 15.16 -2.47 8.59
CA ILE A 25 13.70 -2.30 8.47
C ILE A 25 13.17 -3.18 7.33
N ASP A 26 13.90 -3.19 6.22
CA ASP A 26 13.65 -4.04 5.06
C ASP A 26 13.65 -5.52 5.46
N ASP A 27 14.67 -6.01 6.16
CA ASP A 27 14.73 -7.40 6.65
C ASP A 27 13.52 -7.76 7.53
N ALA A 28 13.19 -6.88 8.50
CA ALA A 28 12.08 -7.14 9.43
C ALA A 28 10.71 -7.14 8.73
N THR A 29 10.53 -6.29 7.72
CA THR A 29 9.30 -6.22 6.93
C THR A 29 9.21 -7.37 5.93
N ARG A 30 10.35 -7.86 5.41
CA ARG A 30 10.42 -9.06 4.57
C ARG A 30 9.86 -10.26 5.34
N VAL A 31 10.36 -10.50 6.55
CA VAL A 31 9.89 -11.60 7.41
C VAL A 31 8.39 -11.48 7.68
N ALA A 32 7.90 -10.27 7.98
CA ALA A 32 6.47 -10.08 8.22
C ALA A 32 5.60 -10.41 7.00
N VAL A 33 6.02 -9.98 5.81
CA VAL A 33 5.19 -10.11 4.60
C VAL A 33 5.40 -11.46 3.93
N VAL A 34 6.65 -11.83 3.67
CA VAL A 34 7.01 -13.03 2.90
C VAL A 34 6.83 -14.28 3.74
N ASP A 35 7.31 -14.26 4.99
CA ASP A 35 7.33 -15.49 5.81
C ASP A 35 6.00 -15.66 6.58
N HIS A 36 5.31 -14.56 6.91
CA HIS A 36 4.06 -14.59 7.70
C HIS A 36 2.81 -14.12 6.95
N GLY A 37 2.91 -13.77 5.66
CA GLY A 37 1.74 -13.39 4.85
C GLY A 37 1.05 -12.09 5.27
N LYS A 38 1.67 -11.28 6.14
CA LYS A 38 1.10 -10.01 6.62
C LYS A 38 1.13 -8.93 5.54
N ILE A 39 0.39 -7.87 5.77
CA ILE A 39 0.49 -6.63 4.97
C ILE A 39 1.49 -5.68 5.65
N HIS A 40 2.34 -5.04 4.85
CA HIS A 40 3.15 -3.92 5.32
C HIS A 40 2.85 -2.66 4.50
N THR A 41 2.58 -1.54 5.17
CA THR A 41 2.48 -0.22 4.56
C THR A 41 3.63 0.68 5.07
N GLY A 42 4.33 1.34 4.16
CA GLY A 42 5.50 2.18 4.49
C GLY A 42 5.41 3.57 3.88
N ALA A 43 5.85 4.58 4.61
CA ALA A 43 5.78 5.98 4.19
C ALA A 43 6.84 6.34 3.14
N ALA A 44 6.40 6.83 1.98
CA ALA A 44 7.27 7.21 0.85
C ALA A 44 7.90 8.61 1.01
N ASP A 45 8.54 8.88 2.14
CA ASP A 45 9.33 10.10 2.41
C ASP A 45 8.58 11.45 2.30
N ASN A 46 9.19 12.52 2.81
CA ASN A 46 8.68 13.89 2.75
C ASN A 46 9.70 14.85 2.07
N SER A 47 10.49 14.38 1.10
CA SER A 47 11.51 15.16 0.39
C SER A 47 11.59 14.92 -1.14
N PRO A 48 10.44 14.95 -1.83
CA PRO A 48 10.16 14.41 -3.17
C PRO A 48 10.95 13.19 -3.70
N SER A 49 11.66 12.47 -2.83
CA SER A 49 12.62 11.46 -3.27
C SER A 49 11.89 10.24 -3.84
N PRO A 50 12.50 9.52 -4.80
CA PRO A 50 11.96 8.24 -5.23
C PRO A 50 11.89 7.28 -4.04
N ALA A 51 10.73 6.67 -3.84
CA ALA A 51 10.49 5.72 -2.76
C ALA A 51 11.30 4.42 -2.91
N ILE A 52 11.83 4.17 -4.12
CA ILE A 52 12.52 2.94 -4.50
C ILE A 52 13.60 2.55 -3.49
N GLN A 53 14.43 3.48 -3.03
CA GLN A 53 15.51 3.23 -2.07
C GLN A 53 15.12 3.48 -0.60
N ASP A 54 13.87 3.87 -0.33
CA ASP A 54 13.37 4.04 1.02
C ASP A 54 13.24 2.67 1.70
N ALA A 55 13.75 2.49 2.92
CA ALA A 55 13.73 1.17 3.57
C ALA A 55 12.33 0.72 4.04
N THR A 56 11.34 1.62 4.04
CA THR A 56 9.96 1.32 4.45
C THR A 56 9.04 1.14 3.25
N ALA A 57 9.09 2.07 2.30
CA ALA A 57 8.23 2.10 1.13
C ALA A 57 8.86 1.39 -0.08
N GLY A 58 10.18 1.33 -0.16
CA GLY A 58 10.94 0.81 -1.30
C GLY A 58 11.00 -0.70 -1.44
N PRO A 59 11.03 -1.52 -0.38
CA PRO A 59 11.13 -2.97 -0.55
C PRO A 59 9.92 -3.54 -1.30
N PRO A 60 10.10 -4.43 -2.30
CA PRO A 60 9.04 -5.02 -3.13
C PRO A 60 7.84 -5.61 -2.38
N TRP A 61 8.09 -6.17 -1.19
CA TRP A 61 7.06 -6.76 -0.34
C TRP A 61 6.26 -5.72 0.46
N SER A 62 6.65 -4.45 0.46
CA SER A 62 5.94 -3.35 1.14
C SER A 62 5.00 -2.62 0.19
N ILE A 63 3.89 -2.09 0.70
CA ILE A 63 3.05 -1.12 -0.03
C ILE A 63 3.57 0.27 0.30
N GLY A 64 4.26 0.91 -0.64
CA GLY A 64 4.79 2.26 -0.49
C GLY A 64 3.70 3.33 -0.64
N ILE A 65 3.54 4.18 0.37
CA ILE A 65 2.44 5.15 0.46
C ILE A 65 2.97 6.59 0.34
N ALA A 66 2.56 7.28 -0.73
CA ALA A 66 2.77 8.71 -0.93
C ALA A 66 1.60 9.55 -0.40
N GLY A 67 1.82 10.86 -0.35
CA GLY A 67 0.85 11.88 -0.03
C GLY A 67 0.08 12.41 -1.23
N TYR A 68 -1.20 12.68 -0.97
CA TYR A 68 -2.15 13.29 -1.88
C TYR A 68 -2.98 14.35 -1.14
N ALA A 69 -3.26 15.48 -1.79
CA ALA A 69 -4.00 16.59 -1.20
C ALA A 69 -5.53 16.36 -1.28
N GLU A 70 -6.04 15.37 -0.52
CA GLU A 70 -7.47 15.03 -0.48
C GLU A 70 -8.30 16.17 0.12
N GLY A 71 -9.44 16.52 -0.50
CA GLY A 71 -10.35 17.55 0.01
C GLY A 71 -9.88 18.99 -0.20
N GLU A 72 -8.68 19.19 -0.73
CA GLU A 72 -8.13 20.49 -1.10
C GLU A 72 -8.01 20.62 -2.63
N ASP A 73 -6.79 20.54 -3.15
CA ASP A 73 -6.49 20.75 -4.57
C ASP A 73 -6.52 19.44 -5.40
N GLU A 74 -6.73 18.30 -4.73
CA GLU A 74 -6.90 16.98 -5.35
C GLU A 74 -5.70 16.63 -6.27
N GLN A 75 -4.50 16.95 -5.82
CA GLN A 75 -3.25 16.89 -6.57
C GLN A 75 -2.10 16.24 -5.79
N LYS A 76 -0.95 16.04 -6.46
CA LYS A 76 0.27 15.50 -5.82
C LYS A 76 0.84 16.52 -4.85
N GLU A 77 1.06 16.10 -3.61
CA GLU A 77 1.79 16.90 -2.63
C GLU A 77 3.25 17.11 -3.03
N THR A 78 3.69 18.37 -3.07
CA THR A 78 5.03 18.73 -3.57
C THR A 78 6.14 18.09 -2.77
N MET A 79 5.94 17.96 -1.46
CA MET A 79 6.91 17.36 -0.56
C MET A 79 6.81 15.83 -0.48
N SER A 80 5.75 15.23 -1.02
CA SER A 80 5.62 13.78 -1.01
C SER A 80 6.61 13.11 -1.97
N GLY A 81 7.15 11.96 -1.57
CA GLY A 81 7.96 11.14 -2.45
C GLY A 81 7.25 10.69 -3.73
N SER A 82 8.03 10.09 -4.61
CA SER A 82 7.64 9.65 -5.95
C SER A 82 7.85 8.15 -6.12
N TYR A 83 7.29 7.57 -7.18
CA TYR A 83 7.27 6.13 -7.41
C TYR A 83 6.71 5.28 -6.25
N PRO A 84 5.60 5.70 -5.58
CA PRO A 84 4.94 4.87 -4.58
C PRO A 84 4.16 3.73 -5.24
N ASP A 85 3.59 2.84 -4.43
CA ASP A 85 2.52 1.94 -4.88
C ASP A 85 1.17 2.64 -4.88
N ILE A 86 0.90 3.46 -3.88
CA ILE A 86 -0.39 4.11 -3.65
C ILE A 86 -0.16 5.53 -3.11
N ALA A 87 -1.08 6.45 -3.37
CA ALA A 87 -1.16 7.71 -2.65
C ALA A 87 -2.42 7.77 -1.78
N ALA A 88 -2.33 8.43 -0.63
CA ALA A 88 -3.45 8.67 0.25
C ALA A 88 -3.32 10.05 0.91
N ASP A 89 -4.38 10.43 1.63
CA ASP A 89 -4.50 11.74 2.26
C ASP A 89 -3.29 12.14 3.10
N TRP A 90 -2.63 13.18 2.65
CA TRP A 90 -1.43 13.72 3.26
C TRP A 90 -1.73 14.59 4.47
N THR A 91 -2.80 15.38 4.42
CA THR A 91 -3.14 16.38 5.45
C THR A 91 -4.45 16.01 6.13
N GLN A 92 -4.40 15.77 7.43
CA GLN A 92 -5.59 15.41 8.20
C GLN A 92 -5.72 16.32 9.42
N ASN A 93 -6.95 16.67 9.75
CA ASN A 93 -7.28 17.38 10.99
C ASN A 93 -7.45 16.34 12.11
N LEU A 94 -6.44 16.19 12.97
CA LEU A 94 -6.37 15.13 13.98
C LEU A 94 -6.14 15.67 15.39
N PRO A 95 -6.57 14.94 16.43
CA PRO A 95 -6.17 15.23 17.79
C PRO A 95 -4.64 15.12 17.94
N ASN A 96 -4.03 16.05 18.67
CA ASN A 96 -2.62 15.98 19.00
C ASN A 96 -2.46 15.47 20.43
N HIS A 97 -1.54 14.53 20.67
CA HIS A 97 -1.20 14.03 22.01
C HIS A 97 -0.75 15.13 23.00
N GLN A 98 -0.38 16.32 22.51
CA GLN A 98 0.02 17.47 23.32
C GLN A 98 -1.16 18.35 23.75
N ASP A 99 -2.34 18.12 23.17
CA ASP A 99 -3.54 18.92 23.36
C ASP A 99 -4.67 18.06 23.91
N LEU A 100 -5.41 18.56 24.91
CA LEU A 100 -6.49 17.79 25.55
C LEU A 100 -7.80 17.86 24.76
N ASP A 101 -8.03 18.97 24.05
CA ASP A 101 -9.31 19.28 23.38
C ASP A 101 -9.12 19.87 21.96
N GLY A 102 -7.89 19.84 21.43
CA GLY A 102 -7.50 20.51 20.18
C GLY A 102 -7.29 19.54 19.02
N TYR A 103 -7.73 19.95 17.83
CA TYR A 103 -7.39 19.30 16.57
C TYR A 103 -6.46 20.21 15.77
N HIS A 104 -5.52 19.61 15.06
CA HIS A 104 -4.53 20.31 14.27
C HIS A 104 -4.41 19.66 12.91
N ASP A 105 -4.21 20.48 11.88
CA ASP A 105 -3.81 19.98 10.57
C ASP A 105 -2.39 19.46 10.68
N THR A 106 -2.21 18.21 10.28
CA THR A 106 -0.94 17.53 10.31
C THR A 106 -0.73 16.80 9.01
N SER A 107 0.50 16.88 8.50
CA SER A 107 0.80 16.65 7.10
C SER A 107 2.01 15.74 6.96
N GLY A 108 1.96 14.82 6.01
CA GLY A 108 3.08 13.94 5.68
C GLY A 108 2.65 12.56 5.22
N THR A 109 3.54 11.84 4.53
CA THR A 109 3.34 10.41 4.22
C THR A 109 3.11 9.58 5.49
N SER A 110 3.63 10.04 6.62
CA SER A 110 3.38 9.48 7.95
C SER A 110 1.89 9.44 8.36
N PHE A 111 1.03 10.28 7.76
CA PHE A 111 -0.42 10.30 7.99
C PHE A 111 -1.22 9.60 6.89
N ALA A 112 -0.72 9.64 5.66
CA ALA A 112 -1.26 8.86 4.54
C ALA A 112 -1.16 7.35 4.81
N THR A 113 0.00 6.89 5.28
CA THR A 113 0.30 5.47 5.55
C THR A 113 -0.69 4.78 6.51
N PRO A 114 -0.98 5.33 7.71
CA PRO A 114 -1.93 4.71 8.63
C PRO A 114 -3.37 4.84 8.15
N LYS A 115 -3.72 5.85 7.32
CA LYS A 115 -5.04 5.94 6.69
C LYS A 115 -5.27 4.76 5.76
N THR A 116 -4.29 4.43 4.89
CA THR A 116 -4.35 3.24 4.04
C THR A 116 -4.41 1.95 4.87
N ALA A 117 -3.57 1.81 5.91
CA ALA A 117 -3.62 0.65 6.80
C ALA A 117 -4.99 0.49 7.47
N GLY A 118 -5.64 1.60 7.85
CA GLY A 118 -6.99 1.61 8.41
C GLY A 118 -8.06 1.13 7.42
N ILE A 119 -8.01 1.56 6.15
CA ILE A 119 -8.90 1.07 5.09
C ILE A 119 -8.75 -0.45 4.93
N LEU A 120 -7.52 -0.94 4.82
CA LEU A 120 -7.24 -2.37 4.68
C LEU A 120 -7.67 -3.17 5.93
N SER A 121 -7.53 -2.59 7.12
CA SER A 121 -8.02 -3.20 8.35
C SER A 121 -9.55 -3.34 8.35
N GLY A 122 -10.27 -2.33 7.86
CA GLY A 122 -11.73 -2.38 7.69
C GLY A 122 -12.17 -3.44 6.67
N VAL A 123 -11.42 -3.62 5.58
CA VAL A 123 -11.65 -4.69 4.60
C VAL A 123 -11.51 -6.06 5.26
N LEU A 124 -10.40 -6.31 5.96
CA LEU A 124 -10.15 -7.59 6.62
C LEU A 124 -11.20 -7.89 7.70
N GLU A 125 -11.56 -6.91 8.51
CA GLU A 125 -12.59 -7.04 9.55
C GLU A 125 -13.95 -7.42 8.95
N THR A 126 -14.40 -6.72 7.91
CA THR A 126 -15.67 -7.04 7.25
C THR A 126 -15.66 -8.44 6.65
N LEU A 127 -14.62 -8.80 5.91
CA LEU A 127 -14.53 -10.12 5.28
C LEU A 127 -14.50 -11.26 6.31
N ARG A 128 -13.75 -11.07 7.41
CA ARG A 128 -13.71 -12.04 8.51
C ARG A 128 -15.08 -12.22 9.16
N SER A 129 -15.75 -11.11 9.45
CA SER A 129 -17.11 -11.13 10.00
C SER A 129 -18.07 -11.89 9.10
N THR A 130 -17.99 -11.68 7.79
CA THR A 130 -18.83 -12.35 6.79
C THR A 130 -18.65 -13.86 6.78
N VAL A 131 -17.42 -14.36 6.95
CA VAL A 131 -17.13 -15.80 6.86
C VAL A 131 -16.96 -16.50 8.22
N GLY A 132 -17.19 -15.77 9.33
CA GLY A 132 -17.09 -16.30 10.70
C GLY A 132 -15.66 -16.63 11.13
N ASP A 133 -14.69 -15.85 10.67
CA ASP A 133 -13.27 -16.05 10.92
C ASP A 133 -12.77 -15.22 12.10
N ASP A 134 -12.59 -15.88 13.25
CA ASP A 134 -12.08 -15.27 14.50
C ASP A 134 -10.55 -15.28 14.61
N GLY A 135 -9.83 -15.78 13.60
CA GLY A 135 -8.37 -15.93 13.65
C GLY A 135 -7.63 -14.66 13.21
N ALA A 136 -6.29 -14.71 13.27
CA ALA A 136 -5.43 -13.66 12.70
C ALA A 136 -4.40 -14.21 11.68
N GLY A 137 -3.95 -13.38 10.74
CA GLY A 137 -3.29 -13.81 9.50
C GLY A 137 -1.90 -14.43 9.64
N ALA A 138 -1.23 -14.25 10.79
CA ALA A 138 0.07 -14.87 11.05
C ALA A 138 0.00 -16.15 11.91
N GLU A 139 -1.18 -16.74 12.05
CA GLU A 139 -1.30 -18.09 12.59
C GLU A 139 -0.74 -19.10 11.59
N ASN A 140 0.13 -20.00 12.06
CA ASN A 140 0.81 -20.97 11.20
C ASN A 140 -0.20 -21.90 10.49
N GLU A 141 -1.33 -22.17 11.14
CA GLU A 141 -2.41 -23.02 10.65
C GLU A 141 -3.13 -22.44 9.43
N ARG A 142 -2.92 -21.15 9.12
CA ARG A 142 -3.63 -20.43 8.05
C ARG A 142 -2.86 -20.37 6.73
N ASN A 143 -1.63 -20.91 6.70
CA ASN A 143 -0.82 -21.00 5.48
C ASN A 143 -0.70 -19.66 4.71
N GLY A 144 -0.54 -18.55 5.43
CA GLY A 144 -0.41 -17.20 4.85
C GLY A 144 -1.73 -16.50 4.50
N SER A 145 -2.88 -17.07 4.88
CA SER A 145 -4.20 -16.46 4.65
C SER A 145 -4.54 -15.44 5.72
N LEU A 146 -4.92 -14.24 5.29
CA LEU A 146 -5.42 -13.15 6.14
C LEU A 146 -6.90 -13.34 6.50
N VAL A 147 -7.69 -13.96 5.61
CA VAL A 147 -9.08 -14.36 5.87
C VAL A 147 -9.23 -15.83 5.49
N LEU A 148 -9.91 -16.63 6.32
CA LEU A 148 -10.11 -18.05 6.08
C LEU A 148 -11.45 -18.50 6.68
N GLY A 149 -12.35 -19.02 5.85
CA GLY A 149 -13.67 -19.45 6.31
C GLY A 149 -14.51 -20.07 5.20
N LEU A 150 -15.83 -19.90 5.31
CA LEU A 150 -16.79 -20.30 4.29
C LEU A 150 -17.55 -19.08 3.78
N LEU A 151 -17.58 -18.90 2.46
CA LEU A 151 -18.43 -17.93 1.79
C LEU A 151 -19.40 -18.71 0.91
N ASP A 152 -20.71 -18.52 1.11
CA ASP A 152 -21.77 -19.28 0.43
C ASP A 152 -21.55 -20.81 0.46
N ASP A 153 -21.22 -21.35 1.64
CA ASP A 153 -20.89 -22.77 1.89
C ASP A 153 -19.65 -23.31 1.13
N ALA A 154 -18.89 -22.46 0.45
CA ALA A 154 -17.66 -22.82 -0.23
C ALA A 154 -16.41 -22.39 0.56
N PRO A 155 -15.30 -23.16 0.52
CA PRO A 155 -14.03 -22.73 1.10
C PRO A 155 -13.59 -21.37 0.55
N TYR A 156 -13.33 -20.43 1.46
CA TYR A 156 -12.95 -19.06 1.15
C TYR A 156 -11.64 -18.72 1.85
N SER A 157 -10.72 -18.11 1.11
CA SER A 157 -9.40 -17.75 1.60
C SER A 157 -8.91 -16.50 0.88
N ILE A 158 -8.42 -15.52 1.63
CA ILE A 158 -7.82 -14.28 1.12
C ILE A 158 -6.40 -14.17 1.65
N THR A 159 -5.46 -13.91 0.74
CA THR A 159 -4.05 -13.68 1.03
C THR A 159 -3.71 -12.19 0.94
N ASN A 160 -2.48 -11.83 1.33
CA ASN A 160 -1.96 -10.49 1.09
C ASN A 160 -1.99 -10.10 -0.40
N ALA A 161 -1.67 -11.02 -1.31
CA ALA A 161 -1.65 -10.75 -2.74
C ALA A 161 -3.05 -10.37 -3.27
N ASP A 162 -4.09 -11.06 -2.80
CA ASP A 162 -5.48 -10.76 -3.17
C ASP A 162 -5.88 -9.34 -2.69
N VAL A 163 -5.53 -8.99 -1.45
CA VAL A 163 -5.81 -7.66 -0.90
C VAL A 163 -5.07 -6.56 -1.67
N ARG A 164 -3.82 -6.79 -2.07
CA ARG A 164 -3.03 -5.84 -2.87
C ARG A 164 -3.58 -5.67 -4.27
N ASP A 165 -3.96 -6.76 -4.94
CA ASP A 165 -4.61 -6.70 -6.24
C ASP A 165 -5.93 -5.90 -6.17
N ALA A 166 -6.75 -6.15 -5.16
CA ALA A 166 -7.98 -5.39 -4.93
C ALA A 166 -7.72 -3.90 -4.65
N LEU A 167 -6.71 -3.58 -3.83
CA LEU A 167 -6.28 -2.21 -3.58
C LEU A 167 -5.87 -1.51 -4.88
N ASN A 168 -4.98 -2.13 -5.66
CA ASN A 168 -4.46 -1.62 -6.92
C ASN A 168 -5.58 -1.38 -7.95
N ARG A 169 -6.54 -2.31 -8.03
CA ARG A 169 -7.74 -2.21 -8.89
C ARG A 169 -8.64 -1.05 -8.49
N SER A 170 -8.85 -0.87 -7.19
CA SER A 170 -9.76 0.14 -6.65
C SER A 170 -9.22 1.57 -6.77
N ALA A 171 -7.89 1.74 -6.75
CA ALA A 171 -7.25 3.05 -6.75
C ALA A 171 -7.61 3.87 -8.01
N TRP A 172 -7.75 5.19 -7.89
CA TRP A 172 -8.16 6.04 -9.02
C TRP A 172 -7.12 7.12 -9.32
N TYR A 173 -7.13 7.64 -10.55
CA TYR A 173 -6.27 8.77 -10.91
C TYR A 173 -7.04 10.08 -10.90
N PRO A 174 -6.54 11.09 -10.18
CA PRO A 174 -7.09 12.43 -10.24
C PRO A 174 -6.90 13.05 -11.61
N SER A 175 -7.86 13.90 -11.98
CA SER A 175 -7.70 14.78 -13.13
C SER A 175 -6.82 15.96 -12.77
N SER A 176 -5.91 16.33 -13.68
CA SER A 176 -5.14 17.56 -13.56
C SER A 176 -5.97 18.82 -13.82
N SER A 177 -7.24 18.68 -14.24
CA SER A 177 -8.09 19.80 -14.67
C SER A 177 -8.52 20.72 -13.54
N THR A 178 -8.46 20.25 -12.29
CA THR A 178 -8.87 21.00 -11.09
C THR A 178 -7.69 21.65 -10.37
N TRP A 179 -6.46 21.44 -10.83
CA TRP A 179 -5.25 21.96 -10.21
C TRP A 179 -5.22 23.49 -10.16
N ASP A 180 -5.03 24.04 -8.96
CA ASP A 180 -4.72 25.44 -8.70
C ASP A 180 -3.19 25.66 -8.64
N PRO A 181 -2.59 26.46 -9.55
CA PRO A 181 -1.15 26.74 -9.52
C PRO A 181 -0.67 27.51 -8.28
N PHE A 182 -1.56 27.99 -7.41
CA PHE A 182 -1.24 28.67 -6.16
C PHE A 182 -1.42 27.81 -4.90
N SER A 183 -1.88 26.56 -5.03
CA SER A 183 -2.14 25.65 -3.90
C SER A 183 -0.89 25.11 -3.22
N GLY A 184 0.26 25.14 -3.91
CA GLY A 184 1.50 24.52 -3.42
C GLY A 184 1.61 23.02 -3.70
N THR A 185 0.67 22.43 -4.45
CA THR A 185 0.76 21.06 -4.98
C THR A 185 1.35 21.06 -6.40
N ASN A 186 1.58 19.85 -6.93
CA ASN A 186 1.90 19.64 -8.34
C ASN A 186 0.74 18.94 -9.07
N PRO A 187 0.44 19.34 -10.32
CA PRO A 187 -0.60 18.69 -11.08
C PRO A 187 -0.22 17.23 -11.34
N ILE A 188 -1.20 16.35 -11.20
CA ILE A 188 -1.05 14.96 -11.61
C ILE A 188 -0.80 14.91 -13.12
N SER A 189 0.21 14.16 -13.53
CA SER A 189 0.60 13.99 -14.93
C SER A 189 -0.48 13.21 -15.64
N PRO A 190 -1.05 13.71 -16.76
CA PRO A 190 -2.04 12.98 -17.53
C PRO A 190 -1.43 11.83 -18.35
N VAL A 191 -0.09 11.73 -18.41
CA VAL A 191 0.63 10.73 -19.23
C VAL A 191 1.32 9.67 -18.38
N ALA A 192 1.80 10.03 -17.19
CA ALA A 192 2.51 9.12 -16.29
C ALA A 192 2.15 9.37 -14.81
N PRO A 193 0.86 9.32 -14.45
CA PRO A 193 0.41 9.57 -13.07
C PRO A 193 1.01 8.55 -12.09
N CYS A 194 1.31 7.34 -12.56
CA CYS A 194 1.97 6.29 -11.78
C CYS A 194 3.30 6.70 -11.13
N THR A 195 4.08 7.56 -11.79
CA THR A 195 5.34 8.06 -11.21
C THR A 195 5.13 8.97 -10.00
N GLN A 196 3.91 9.49 -9.84
CA GLN A 196 3.54 10.43 -8.80
C GLN A 196 2.70 9.79 -7.70
N VAL A 197 1.76 8.92 -8.06
CA VAL A 197 0.75 8.33 -7.16
C VAL A 197 0.59 6.81 -7.32
N GLY A 198 1.50 6.13 -8.03
CA GLY A 198 1.50 4.67 -8.14
C GLY A 198 0.29 4.11 -8.89
N TRP A 199 -0.34 3.08 -8.37
CA TRP A 199 -1.61 2.55 -8.90
C TRP A 199 -2.75 3.56 -8.83
N GLY A 200 -2.66 4.56 -7.95
CA GLY A 200 -3.59 5.68 -7.82
C GLY A 200 -3.77 6.13 -6.38
N VAL A 201 -4.79 6.95 -6.19
CA VAL A 201 -5.22 7.48 -4.90
C VAL A 201 -6.23 6.51 -4.26
N VAL A 202 -6.13 6.35 -2.94
CA VAL A 202 -7.10 5.62 -2.12
C VAL A 202 -7.61 6.46 -0.96
N ASN A 203 -8.90 6.34 -0.68
CA ASN A 203 -9.56 6.90 0.50
C ASN A 203 -10.70 5.97 0.97
N MET A 204 -11.54 6.43 1.90
CA MET A 204 -12.64 5.61 2.44
C MET A 204 -13.65 5.14 1.38
N SER A 205 -13.74 5.80 0.23
CA SER A 205 -14.62 5.34 -0.86
C SER A 205 -14.16 4.04 -1.52
N ASN A 206 -12.89 3.64 -1.30
CA ASN A 206 -12.31 2.40 -1.84
C ASN A 206 -12.67 1.16 -1.01
N LEU A 207 -13.15 1.32 0.23
CA LEU A 207 -13.41 0.20 1.14
C LEU A 207 -14.42 -0.81 0.58
N GLU A 208 -15.62 -0.34 0.22
CA GLU A 208 -16.68 -1.19 -0.34
C GLU A 208 -16.29 -1.80 -1.69
N PRO A 209 -15.69 -1.06 -2.65
CA PRO A 209 -15.15 -1.66 -3.87
C PRO A 209 -14.13 -2.79 -3.65
N ILE A 210 -13.24 -2.66 -2.66
CA ILE A 210 -12.27 -3.71 -2.33
C ILE A 210 -12.98 -4.94 -1.78
N ILE A 211 -13.91 -4.76 -0.83
CA ILE A 211 -14.70 -5.86 -0.24
C ILE A 211 -15.47 -6.59 -1.34
N GLY A 212 -16.22 -5.84 -2.16
CA GLY A 212 -17.03 -6.40 -3.25
C GLY A 212 -16.21 -7.12 -4.31
N HIS A 213 -14.95 -6.74 -4.51
CA HIS A 213 -14.05 -7.48 -5.39
C HIS A 213 -13.61 -8.81 -4.77
N LEU A 214 -13.23 -8.78 -3.49
CA LEU A 214 -12.68 -9.94 -2.77
C LEU A 214 -13.74 -10.99 -2.41
N ASP A 215 -14.99 -10.60 -2.20
CA ASP A 215 -16.11 -11.53 -1.98
C ASP A 215 -16.81 -11.95 -3.29
N GLY A 216 -16.43 -11.34 -4.42
CA GLY A 216 -16.94 -11.65 -5.75
C GLY A 216 -18.31 -11.03 -6.07
N THR A 217 -18.91 -10.24 -5.18
CA THR A 217 -20.22 -9.61 -5.42
C THR A 217 -20.17 -8.47 -6.44
N SER A 218 -19.03 -7.77 -6.53
CA SER A 218 -18.79 -6.67 -7.46
C SER A 218 -17.32 -6.65 -7.94
N PRO A 219 -16.92 -7.55 -8.84
CA PRO A 219 -15.54 -7.62 -9.33
C PRO A 219 -15.06 -6.32 -9.98
N LEU A 220 -13.87 -5.86 -9.60
CA LEU A 220 -13.23 -4.70 -10.20
C LEU A 220 -12.52 -5.06 -11.53
N PRO A 221 -12.60 -4.19 -12.54
CA PRO A 221 -11.96 -4.43 -13.83
C PRO A 221 -10.43 -4.41 -13.72
N ASP A 222 -9.76 -5.00 -14.72
CA ASP A 222 -8.32 -4.86 -14.88
C ASP A 222 -7.90 -3.41 -15.08
N ARG A 223 -6.72 -3.07 -14.55
CA ARG A 223 -6.12 -1.75 -14.75
C ARG A 223 -5.70 -1.56 -16.22
N PRO A 224 -5.72 -0.33 -16.74
CA PRO A 224 -5.21 -0.02 -18.07
C PRO A 224 -3.76 -0.51 -18.27
N SER A 225 -3.44 -0.98 -19.47
CA SER A 225 -2.16 -1.66 -19.74
C SER A 225 -0.92 -0.76 -19.57
N ASP A 226 -1.07 0.54 -19.82
CA ASP A 226 -0.03 1.56 -19.59
C ASP A 226 0.26 1.74 -18.09
N VAL A 227 -0.78 1.71 -17.25
CA VAL A 227 -0.66 1.73 -15.79
C VAL A 227 0.06 0.49 -15.30
N VAL A 228 -0.39 -0.69 -15.75
CA VAL A 228 0.25 -1.97 -15.40
C VAL A 228 1.71 -1.97 -15.83
N THR A 229 2.02 -1.51 -17.04
CA THR A 229 3.42 -1.45 -17.52
C THR A 229 4.28 -0.53 -16.65
N CYS A 230 3.75 0.62 -16.24
CA CYS A 230 4.47 1.55 -15.38
C CYS A 230 4.73 0.97 -13.99
N MET A 231 3.73 0.34 -13.39
CA MET A 231 3.85 -0.25 -12.05
C MET A 231 4.70 -1.53 -12.06
N ASP A 232 4.60 -2.35 -13.11
CA ASP A 232 5.50 -3.49 -13.32
C ASP A 232 6.96 -3.02 -13.46
N THR A 233 7.19 -1.86 -14.10
CA THR A 233 8.52 -1.25 -14.18
C THR A 233 8.99 -0.76 -12.80
N ASN A 234 8.13 -0.09 -12.03
CA ASN A 234 8.45 0.35 -10.68
C ASN A 234 8.84 -0.85 -9.79
N GLN A 235 8.04 -1.91 -9.85
CA GLN A 235 8.28 -3.17 -9.14
C GLN A 235 9.63 -3.80 -9.52
N GLN A 236 9.95 -3.90 -10.82
CA GLN A 236 11.23 -4.43 -11.29
C GLN A 236 12.42 -3.62 -10.78
N ILE A 237 12.31 -2.30 -10.67
CA ILE A 237 13.40 -1.46 -10.14
C ILE A 237 13.57 -1.71 -8.63
N ARG A 238 12.47 -1.85 -7.88
CA ARG A 238 12.51 -2.19 -6.45
C ARG A 238 13.15 -3.55 -6.22
N GLU A 239 12.78 -4.56 -7.02
CA GLU A 239 13.38 -5.90 -6.98
C GLU A 239 14.85 -5.89 -7.36
N ALA A 240 15.25 -5.06 -8.34
CA ALA A 240 16.65 -4.90 -8.70
C ALA A 240 17.49 -4.23 -7.58
N TYR A 241 16.86 -3.38 -6.75
CA TYR A 241 17.53 -2.69 -5.65
C TYR A 241 17.59 -3.54 -4.37
N TRP A 242 16.45 -4.12 -3.95
CA TRP A 242 16.30 -4.83 -2.67
C TRP A 242 16.35 -6.36 -2.77
N GLY A 243 16.26 -6.91 -3.99
CA GLY A 243 15.87 -8.32 -4.19
C GLY A 243 14.35 -8.50 -4.13
N ASP A 244 13.86 -9.65 -4.57
CA ASP A 244 12.42 -9.95 -4.62
C ASP A 244 11.84 -10.51 -3.30
N GLY A 245 12.66 -10.50 -2.23
CA GLY A 245 12.30 -11.00 -0.92
C GLY A 245 12.36 -12.52 -0.76
N SER A 246 12.66 -13.26 -1.84
CA SER A 246 13.02 -14.66 -1.74
C SER A 246 14.46 -14.80 -1.23
N GLU A 247 14.67 -15.67 -0.25
CA GLU A 247 16.02 -16.11 0.09
C GLU A 247 16.52 -16.96 -1.07
N ASP A 248 17.31 -16.40 -1.99
CA ASP A 248 18.03 -17.23 -2.96
C ASP A 248 19.54 -17.00 -2.86
N GLU A 249 20.23 -18.10 -2.52
CA GLU A 249 21.58 -18.40 -2.99
C GLU A 249 21.76 -17.86 -4.41
N ALA A 250 22.85 -17.12 -4.61
CA ALA A 250 23.26 -16.61 -5.89
C ALA A 250 23.22 -17.67 -7.01
N ALA A 251 22.25 -17.62 -7.93
CA ALA A 251 22.40 -17.96 -9.35
C ALA A 251 21.10 -17.82 -10.19
N LEU A 252 21.11 -16.87 -11.13
CA LEU A 252 20.59 -16.96 -12.51
C LEU A 252 19.38 -17.89 -12.82
N VAL A 253 18.15 -17.38 -12.92
CA VAL A 253 17.01 -18.05 -13.64
C VAL A 253 15.98 -17.00 -14.19
N PRO A 254 15.31 -17.21 -15.36
CA PRO A 254 14.80 -16.15 -16.25
C PRO A 254 13.32 -15.74 -16.06
N MET A 255 12.94 -14.68 -16.81
CA MET A 255 11.69 -13.87 -16.90
C MET A 255 10.31 -14.56 -16.83
N GLN A 256 10.19 -15.88 -16.65
CA GLN A 256 8.90 -16.59 -16.65
C GLN A 256 8.17 -16.62 -15.29
N ARG A 257 8.80 -16.19 -14.19
CA ARG A 257 8.17 -16.18 -12.84
C ARG A 257 7.49 -14.85 -12.44
N ALA A 258 7.53 -13.82 -13.29
CA ALA A 258 6.94 -12.50 -13.00
C ALA A 258 5.39 -12.50 -12.92
N ALA A 259 4.72 -13.58 -13.35
CA ALA A 259 3.26 -13.68 -13.29
C ALA A 259 2.73 -14.26 -11.96
N GLU A 260 3.54 -15.04 -11.25
CA GLU A 260 3.16 -15.70 -9.98
C GLU A 260 3.62 -14.90 -8.74
N ARG A 261 4.42 -13.84 -8.94
CA ARG A 261 5.06 -13.02 -7.89
C ARG A 261 4.62 -11.55 -7.93
N ARG A 262 3.46 -11.25 -8.52
CA ARG A 262 2.90 -9.90 -8.48
C ARG A 262 2.37 -9.63 -7.07
N TRP A 263 3.21 -9.04 -6.24
CA TRP A 263 2.79 -8.33 -5.03
C TRP A 263 2.07 -7.03 -5.40
#